data_AF-A0A6L3VR56-F1
#
_entry.id   AF-A0A6L3VR56-F1
#
_cell.length_a   1.000
_cell.length_b   1.000
_cell.length_c   1.000
_cell.angle_alpha   90.00
_cell.angle_beta   90.00
_cell.angle_gamma   90.00
#
_symmetry.space_group_name_H-M   'P 1'
#
loop_
_entity.id
_entity.type
_entity.pdbx_description
1 polymer ?
#
loop_
_entity_poly.entity_id
_entity_poly.type
_entity_poly.pdbx_seq_one_letter_code
_entity_poly.pdbx_strand_id
1 'polypeptide(L)'
;LAAAWSTAVRRHDRGAAVASFAHEIVAVVGADAVTEGGGGELPAGPVQAMVKEAAALFAEHLPVRRTFSTGISRTVTCPAELPEAYEQAVKAVRVGRQLHGAGARAHFDQLGVYRLLSLVSDPAELHAFVRETLGELAADDEPELVDLRRTLQVLLETNLNVAETARRLHFHYNTLRYRIGKLERMLGAFTEDAHLRLNLTLALHVLRMRGI
;
A
#
# COMPACT_ATOMS: atom_id res chain seq x y z
N LEU A 1 -14.41 -23.67 -3.77
CA LEU A 1 -13.38 -22.61 -3.92
C LEU A 1 -11.99 -23.20 -4.18
N ALA A 2 -11.53 -24.13 -3.34
CA ALA A 2 -10.24 -24.81 -3.46
C ALA A 2 -9.91 -25.34 -4.87
N ALA A 3 -10.87 -25.98 -5.55
CA ALA A 3 -10.63 -26.62 -6.85
C ALA A 3 -10.29 -25.61 -7.96
N ALA A 4 -11.01 -24.49 -8.04
CA ALA A 4 -10.76 -23.45 -9.03
C ALA A 4 -9.40 -22.75 -8.80
N TRP A 5 -9.04 -22.46 -7.55
CA TRP A 5 -7.71 -21.94 -7.21
C TRP A 5 -6.62 -22.95 -7.51
N SER A 6 -6.82 -24.24 -7.18
CA SER A 6 -5.87 -25.30 -7.48
C SER A 6 -5.64 -25.42 -8.99
N THR A 7 -6.71 -25.37 -9.80
CA THR A 7 -6.60 -25.39 -11.26
C THR A 7 -5.88 -24.16 -11.81
N ALA A 8 -6.22 -22.96 -11.32
CA ALA A 8 -5.57 -21.72 -11.74
C ALA A 8 -4.07 -21.75 -11.42
N VAL A 9 -3.73 -22.06 -10.17
CA VAL A 9 -2.34 -22.06 -9.69
C VAL A 9 -1.52 -23.14 -10.40
N ARG A 10 -2.07 -24.36 -10.59
CA ARG A 10 -1.35 -25.46 -11.26
C ARG A 10 -1.11 -25.25 -12.75
N ARG A 11 -1.83 -24.32 -13.41
CA ARG A 11 -1.54 -23.93 -14.80
C ARG A 11 -0.24 -23.12 -14.91
N HIS A 12 0.06 -22.31 -13.89
CA HIS A 12 1.27 -21.49 -13.83
C HIS A 12 2.43 -22.24 -13.16
N ASP A 13 2.15 -23.07 -12.16
CA ASP A 13 3.14 -23.92 -11.51
C ASP A 13 2.56 -25.31 -11.19
N ARG A 14 2.97 -26.32 -11.97
CA ARG A 14 2.52 -27.70 -11.79
C ARG A 14 2.88 -28.29 -10.42
N GLY A 15 3.97 -27.81 -9.81
CA GLY A 15 4.46 -28.22 -8.49
C GLY A 15 3.79 -27.51 -7.33
N ALA A 16 2.95 -26.51 -7.59
CA ALA A 16 2.35 -25.71 -6.55
C ALA A 16 1.45 -26.52 -5.61
N ALA A 17 1.55 -26.19 -4.32
CA ALA A 17 0.66 -26.70 -3.28
C ALA A 17 -0.40 -25.66 -2.96
N VAL A 18 -1.67 -26.09 -2.92
CA VAL A 18 -2.81 -25.20 -2.61
C VAL A 18 -3.63 -25.82 -1.49
N ALA A 19 -3.85 -25.03 -0.44
CA ALA A 19 -4.73 -25.36 0.68
C ALA A 19 -5.87 -24.34 0.76
N SER A 20 -7.07 -24.81 1.05
CA SER A 20 -8.24 -23.96 1.27
C SER A 20 -8.71 -24.08 2.70
N PHE A 21 -8.91 -22.93 3.33
CA PHE A 21 -9.45 -22.79 4.67
C PHE A 21 -10.83 -22.13 4.60
N ALA A 22 -11.47 -21.94 5.76
CA ALA A 22 -12.83 -21.40 5.83
C ALA A 22 -12.97 -19.99 5.20
N HIS A 23 -11.93 -19.15 5.32
CA HIS A 23 -11.96 -17.75 4.89
C HIS A 23 -10.79 -17.33 3.99
N GLU A 24 -9.90 -18.26 3.65
CA GLU A 24 -8.70 -17.96 2.89
C GLU A 24 -8.20 -19.15 2.10
N ILE A 25 -7.34 -18.87 1.13
CA ILE A 25 -6.70 -19.86 0.28
C ILE A 25 -5.23 -19.51 0.25
N VAL A 26 -4.41 -20.52 0.51
CA VAL A 26 -2.96 -20.40 0.59
C VAL A 26 -2.38 -21.23 -0.55
N ALA A 27 -1.52 -20.61 -1.34
CA ALA A 27 -0.79 -21.27 -2.41
C ALA A 27 0.71 -21.08 -2.17
N VAL A 28 1.46 -22.16 -2.25
CA VAL A 28 2.92 -22.14 -2.34
C VAL A 28 3.29 -22.39 -3.79
N VAL A 29 4.00 -21.44 -4.39
CA VAL A 29 4.37 -21.43 -5.81
C VAL A 29 5.88 -21.28 -5.93
N GLY A 30 6.48 -21.91 -6.94
CA GLY A 30 7.89 -21.79 -7.25
C GLY A 30 8.27 -20.35 -7.58
N ALA A 31 9.40 -19.87 -7.07
CA ALA A 31 9.89 -18.51 -7.31
C ALA A 31 10.12 -18.23 -8.80
N ASP A 32 10.59 -19.23 -9.55
CA ASP A 32 10.85 -19.13 -10.99
C ASP A 32 9.57 -18.93 -11.81
N ALA A 33 8.43 -19.43 -11.31
CA ALA A 33 7.12 -19.17 -11.90
C ALA A 33 6.65 -17.72 -11.67
N VAL A 34 7.34 -16.96 -10.83
CA VAL A 34 7.04 -15.57 -10.46
C VAL A 34 8.01 -14.56 -11.10
N THR A 35 9.17 -14.98 -11.59
CA THR A 35 10.28 -14.09 -12.02
C THR A 35 10.41 -13.83 -13.53
N GLU A 36 9.42 -14.15 -14.37
CA GLU A 36 9.43 -13.65 -15.75
C GLU A 36 9.16 -12.12 -15.79
N GLY A 37 10.23 -11.36 -15.64
CA GLY A 37 10.32 -9.91 -15.89
C GLY A 37 11.38 -9.25 -15.00
N GLY A 38 12.47 -8.78 -15.61
CA GLY A 38 13.64 -8.25 -14.90
C GLY A 38 13.46 -6.84 -14.33
N GLY A 39 14.20 -6.56 -13.26
CA GLY A 39 14.73 -5.24 -12.90
C GLY A 39 13.82 -4.28 -12.13
N GLY A 40 14.12 -4.08 -10.83
CA GLY A 40 13.85 -2.83 -10.10
C GLY A 40 12.42 -2.55 -9.63
N GLU A 41 11.42 -3.04 -10.35
CA GLU A 41 10.03 -3.16 -9.93
C GLU A 41 9.61 -4.60 -10.24
N LEU A 42 9.20 -5.37 -9.22
CA LEU A 42 8.69 -6.73 -9.46
C LEU A 42 7.59 -6.66 -10.51
N PRO A 43 7.62 -7.47 -11.58
CA PRO A 43 6.48 -7.59 -12.45
C PRO A 43 5.35 -8.15 -11.60
N ALA A 44 4.43 -7.26 -11.30
CA ALA A 44 3.01 -7.52 -11.30
C ALA A 44 2.58 -8.76 -12.14
N GLY A 45 3.23 -9.06 -13.27
CA GLY A 45 2.88 -10.07 -14.27
C GLY A 45 2.37 -11.42 -13.75
N PRO A 46 3.22 -12.33 -13.23
CA PRO A 46 2.79 -13.72 -13.04
C PRO A 46 1.80 -13.90 -11.88
N VAL A 47 2.07 -13.31 -10.71
CA VAL A 47 1.13 -13.41 -9.58
C VAL A 47 -0.17 -12.68 -9.87
N GLN A 48 -0.15 -11.54 -10.59
CA GLN A 48 -1.41 -10.91 -10.98
C GLN A 48 -2.17 -11.70 -12.05
N ALA A 49 -1.47 -12.33 -12.99
CA ALA A 49 -2.10 -13.24 -13.96
C ALA A 49 -2.79 -14.40 -13.22
N MET A 50 -2.10 -15.03 -12.28
CA MET A 50 -2.65 -16.09 -11.44
C MET A 50 -3.86 -15.63 -10.63
N VAL A 51 -3.78 -14.48 -9.94
CA VAL A 51 -4.90 -13.92 -9.17
C VAL A 51 -6.08 -13.56 -10.08
N LYS A 52 -5.81 -12.98 -11.27
CA LYS A 52 -6.84 -12.60 -12.24
C LYS A 52 -7.54 -13.83 -12.83
N GLU A 53 -6.79 -14.86 -13.19
CA GLU A 53 -7.33 -16.12 -13.70
C GLU A 53 -8.14 -16.87 -12.64
N ALA A 54 -7.62 -16.94 -11.41
CA ALA A 54 -8.36 -17.49 -10.29
C ALA A 54 -9.68 -16.72 -10.10
N ALA A 55 -9.65 -15.39 -10.06
CA ALA A 55 -10.84 -14.55 -9.95
C ALA A 55 -11.84 -14.75 -11.10
N ALA A 56 -11.37 -14.95 -12.33
CA ALA A 56 -12.21 -15.24 -13.50
C ALA A 56 -12.90 -16.62 -13.36
N LEU A 57 -12.14 -17.65 -13.00
CA LEU A 57 -12.70 -18.99 -12.72
C LEU A 57 -13.70 -18.96 -11.56
N PHE A 58 -13.54 -18.08 -10.56
CA PHE A 58 -14.55 -17.89 -9.51
C PHE A 58 -15.84 -17.27 -10.01
N ALA A 59 -15.75 -16.26 -10.88
CA ALA A 59 -16.91 -15.57 -11.42
C ALA A 59 -17.80 -16.51 -12.25
N GLU A 60 -17.23 -17.54 -12.88
CA GLU A 60 -17.98 -18.57 -13.62
C GLU A 60 -18.80 -19.50 -12.72
N HIS A 61 -18.41 -19.66 -11.45
CA HIS A 61 -19.00 -20.65 -10.54
C HIS A 61 -19.86 -20.04 -9.43
N LEU A 62 -19.96 -18.70 -9.34
CA LEU A 62 -20.74 -18.00 -8.32
C LEU A 62 -21.53 -16.83 -8.92
N PRO A 63 -22.82 -16.65 -8.56
CA PRO A 63 -23.67 -15.59 -9.10
C PRO A 63 -23.32 -14.17 -8.60
N VAL A 64 -22.34 -14.01 -7.71
CA VAL A 64 -21.95 -12.72 -7.13
C VAL A 64 -20.47 -12.46 -7.37
N ARG A 65 -20.13 -11.27 -7.89
CA ARG A 65 -18.75 -10.78 -7.98
C ARG A 65 -18.17 -10.62 -6.57
N ARG A 66 -17.34 -11.57 -6.14
CA ARG A 66 -16.53 -11.42 -4.92
C ARG A 66 -15.14 -10.90 -5.28
N THR A 67 -14.62 -9.99 -4.48
CA THR A 67 -13.23 -9.51 -4.59
C THR A 67 -12.35 -10.26 -3.60
N PHE A 68 -11.12 -10.57 -4.02
CA PHE A 68 -10.13 -11.26 -3.19
C PHE A 68 -8.95 -10.32 -2.97
N SER A 69 -8.58 -10.14 -1.70
CA SER A 69 -7.31 -9.51 -1.38
C SER A 69 -6.22 -10.56 -1.35
N THR A 70 -5.06 -10.23 -1.90
CA THR A 70 -3.91 -11.14 -2.00
C THR A 70 -2.71 -10.53 -1.28
N GLY A 71 -2.07 -11.33 -0.44
CA GLY A 71 -0.82 -10.97 0.22
C GLY A 71 0.25 -11.95 -0.22
N ILE A 72 1.44 -11.43 -0.50
CA ILE A 72 2.57 -12.22 -1.00
C ILE A 72 3.70 -12.06 0.02
N SER A 73 4.24 -13.18 0.47
CA SER A 73 5.40 -13.23 1.34
C SER A 73 6.68 -12.92 0.58
N ARG A 74 7.80 -12.91 1.29
CA ARG A 74 9.11 -13.06 0.65
C ARG A 74 9.23 -14.45 0.03
N THR A 75 10.15 -14.57 -0.92
CA THR A 75 10.63 -15.87 -1.38
C THR A 75 11.31 -16.59 -0.21
N VAL A 76 10.95 -17.86 -0.02
CA VAL A 76 11.59 -18.76 0.93
C VAL A 76 12.38 -19.82 0.19
N THR A 77 13.43 -20.34 0.81
CA THR A 77 14.32 -21.34 0.20
C THR A 77 14.22 -22.70 0.87
N CYS A 78 13.60 -22.78 2.04
CA CYS A 78 13.34 -24.04 2.72
C CYS A 78 11.92 -24.14 3.30
N PRO A 79 11.34 -25.35 3.38
CA PRO A 79 9.98 -25.53 3.92
C PRO A 79 9.81 -25.07 5.37
N ALA A 80 10.89 -25.02 6.15
CA ALA A 80 10.85 -24.57 7.55
C ALA A 80 10.50 -23.08 7.69
N GLU A 81 10.69 -22.27 6.64
CA GLU A 81 10.35 -20.84 6.61
C GLU A 81 8.87 -20.58 6.25
N LEU A 82 8.12 -21.60 5.85
CA LEU A 82 6.72 -21.47 5.44
C LEU A 82 5.81 -20.84 6.51
N PRO A 83 5.95 -21.14 7.82
CA PRO A 83 5.17 -20.46 8.85
C PRO A 83 5.38 -18.93 8.85
N GLU A 84 6.63 -18.48 8.77
CA GLU A 84 6.94 -17.05 8.70
C GLU A 84 6.41 -16.43 7.40
N ALA A 85 6.62 -17.10 6.26
CA ALA A 85 6.09 -16.64 4.98
C ALA A 85 4.57 -16.50 5.00
N TYR A 86 3.85 -17.45 5.60
CA TYR A 86 2.41 -17.35 5.77
C TYR A 86 2.03 -16.12 6.61
N GLU A 87 2.70 -15.85 7.73
CA GLU A 87 2.46 -14.65 8.53
C GLU A 87 2.74 -13.36 7.75
N GLN A 88 3.79 -13.34 6.92
CA GLN A 88 4.11 -12.23 6.04
C GLN A 88 3.00 -11.98 5.02
N ALA A 89 2.51 -13.04 4.36
CA ALA A 89 1.40 -12.95 3.40
C ALA A 89 0.11 -12.45 4.06
N VAL A 90 -0.24 -12.97 5.25
CA VAL A 90 -1.40 -12.50 6.02
C VAL A 90 -1.26 -11.03 6.39
N LYS A 91 -0.07 -10.60 6.84
CA LYS A 91 0.19 -9.18 7.14
C LYS A 91 0.06 -8.32 5.89
N ALA A 92 0.54 -8.77 4.74
CA ALA A 92 0.39 -8.07 3.48
C ALA A 92 -1.08 -7.93 3.05
N VAL A 93 -1.92 -8.97 3.21
CA VAL A 93 -3.37 -8.86 2.99
C VAL A 93 -3.97 -7.77 3.89
N ARG A 94 -3.65 -7.79 5.19
CA ARG A 94 -4.21 -6.87 6.18
C ARG A 94 -3.86 -5.41 5.86
N VAL A 95 -2.57 -5.13 5.67
CA VAL A 95 -2.08 -3.78 5.38
C VAL A 95 -2.53 -3.31 4.00
N GLY A 96 -2.49 -4.20 3.00
CA GLY A 96 -2.97 -3.89 1.65
C GLY A 96 -4.44 -3.49 1.64
N ARG A 97 -5.30 -4.18 2.40
CA ARG A 97 -6.72 -3.83 2.54
C ARG A 97 -6.93 -2.47 3.17
N GLN A 98 -6.11 -2.09 4.15
CA GLN A 98 -6.18 -0.77 4.77
C GLN A 98 -5.82 0.33 3.75
N LEU A 99 -4.79 0.11 2.93
CA LEU A 99 -4.32 1.10 1.95
C LEU A 99 -5.17 1.22 0.68
N HIS A 100 -5.75 0.11 0.21
CA HIS A 100 -6.35 0.02 -1.12
C HIS A 100 -7.76 -0.58 -1.12
N GLY A 101 -8.31 -0.90 0.04
CA GLY A 101 -9.66 -1.45 0.19
C GLY A 101 -9.79 -2.93 -0.20
N ALA A 102 -11.04 -3.33 -0.46
CA ALA A 102 -11.35 -4.71 -0.85
C ALA A 102 -10.73 -5.05 -2.22
N GLY A 103 -10.17 -6.25 -2.36
CA GLY A 103 -9.45 -6.64 -3.57
C GLY A 103 -7.99 -6.20 -3.63
N ALA A 104 -7.48 -5.57 -2.57
CA ALA A 104 -6.09 -5.15 -2.48
C ALA A 104 -5.09 -6.29 -2.70
N ARG A 105 -3.99 -5.99 -3.39
CA ARG A 105 -2.88 -6.90 -3.61
C ARG A 105 -1.63 -6.25 -3.03
N ALA A 106 -0.89 -6.97 -2.21
CA ALA A 106 0.28 -6.42 -1.55
C ALA A 106 1.38 -7.47 -1.40
N HIS A 107 2.61 -7.05 -1.67
CA HIS A 107 3.81 -7.83 -1.37
C HIS A 107 4.41 -7.36 -0.05
N PHE A 108 4.85 -8.29 0.79
CA PHE A 108 5.35 -7.98 2.12
C PHE A 108 6.50 -6.96 2.11
N ASP A 109 7.45 -7.11 1.19
CA ASP A 109 8.58 -6.17 1.06
C ASP A 109 8.20 -4.78 0.54
N GLN A 110 7.05 -4.65 -0.13
CA GLN A 110 6.59 -3.38 -0.67
C GLN A 110 5.75 -2.59 0.34
N LEU A 111 5.43 -3.16 1.50
CA LEU A 111 4.64 -2.47 2.54
C LEU A 111 5.40 -1.29 3.17
N GLY A 112 6.73 -1.29 3.13
CA GLY A 112 7.55 -0.21 3.67
C GLY A 112 7.15 0.19 5.11
N VAL A 113 7.00 1.49 5.34
CA VAL A 113 6.62 2.06 6.65
C VAL A 113 5.23 1.64 7.12
N TYR A 114 4.30 1.33 6.21
CA TYR A 114 2.95 0.90 6.57
C TYR A 114 2.95 -0.42 7.36
N ARG A 115 3.99 -1.26 7.16
CA ARG A 115 4.20 -2.45 7.98
C ARG A 115 4.41 -2.08 9.45
N LEU A 116 5.20 -1.05 9.74
CA LEU A 116 5.47 -0.58 11.10
C LEU A 116 4.25 0.12 11.69
N LEU A 117 3.60 0.99 10.91
CA LEU A 117 2.36 1.67 11.33
C LEU A 117 1.24 0.67 11.66
N SER A 118 1.19 -0.48 10.96
CA SER A 118 0.21 -1.54 11.24
C SER A 118 0.39 -2.26 12.58
N LEU A 119 1.55 -2.10 13.23
CA LEU A 119 1.81 -2.67 14.55
C LEU A 119 1.18 -1.84 15.67
N VAL A 120 0.85 -0.57 15.40
CA VAL A 120 0.10 0.27 16.33
C VAL A 120 -1.33 -0.25 16.40
N SER A 121 -1.65 -0.88 17.52
CA SER A 121 -2.90 -1.60 17.71
C SER A 121 -4.08 -0.67 17.98
N ASP A 122 -3.81 0.51 18.55
CA ASP A 122 -4.82 1.53 18.85
C ASP A 122 -4.95 2.53 17.68
N PRO A 123 -6.08 2.53 16.95
CA PRO A 123 -6.33 3.52 15.91
C PRO A 123 -6.46 4.95 16.47
N ALA A 124 -6.90 5.12 17.72
CA ALA A 124 -7.07 6.45 18.32
C ALA A 124 -5.74 7.16 18.50
N GLU A 125 -4.67 6.43 18.83
CA GLU A 125 -3.31 6.96 18.91
C GLU A 125 -2.81 7.46 17.55
N LEU A 126 -3.05 6.69 16.49
CA LEU A 126 -2.73 7.12 15.12
C LEU A 126 -3.50 8.37 14.72
N HIS A 127 -4.78 8.48 15.12
CA HIS A 127 -5.60 9.66 14.87
C HIS A 127 -5.12 10.88 15.68
N ALA A 128 -4.72 10.68 16.94
CA ALA A 128 -4.15 11.73 17.78
C ALA A 128 -2.85 12.26 17.14
N PHE A 129 -1.94 11.37 16.74
CA PHE A 129 -0.70 11.74 16.05
C PHE A 129 -0.95 12.56 14.78
N VAL A 130 -1.93 12.17 13.94
CA VAL A 130 -2.31 12.93 12.74
C VAL A 130 -2.80 14.33 13.10
N ARG A 131 -3.69 14.45 14.09
CA ARG A 131 -4.24 15.75 14.52
C ARG A 131 -3.19 16.65 15.15
N GLU A 132 -2.30 16.11 15.96
CA GLU A 132 -1.19 16.86 16.58
C GLU A 132 -0.18 17.35 15.55
N THR A 133 0.06 16.54 14.50
CA THR A 133 1.10 16.82 13.49
C THR A 133 0.60 17.70 12.34
N LEU A 134 -0.62 17.48 11.85
CA LEU A 134 -1.20 18.24 10.74
C LEU A 134 -2.11 19.39 11.19
N GLY A 135 -2.57 19.39 12.44
CA GLY A 135 -3.50 20.39 12.96
C GLY A 135 -4.75 20.49 12.09
N GLU A 136 -5.12 21.72 11.74
CA GLU A 136 -6.25 22.02 10.84
C GLU A 136 -6.11 21.34 9.48
N LEU A 137 -4.88 21.13 8.97
CA LEU A 137 -4.64 20.48 7.67
C LEU A 137 -5.08 19.01 7.63
N ALA A 138 -5.41 18.39 8.77
CA ALA A 138 -6.00 17.06 8.83
C ALA A 138 -7.47 17.02 8.38
N ALA A 139 -8.17 18.16 8.30
CA ALA A 139 -9.59 18.21 7.99
C ALA A 139 -9.90 17.92 6.50
N ASP A 140 -11.06 17.31 6.26
CA ASP A 140 -11.51 16.85 4.93
C ASP A 140 -12.72 17.63 4.39
N ASP A 141 -13.29 18.51 5.19
CA ASP A 141 -14.48 19.29 4.88
C ASP A 141 -14.18 20.58 4.09
N GLU A 142 -12.93 21.07 4.13
CA GLU A 142 -12.51 22.26 3.40
C GLU A 142 -11.68 21.94 2.14
N PRO A 143 -12.17 22.25 0.93
CA PRO A 143 -11.47 21.97 -0.32
C PRO A 143 -10.07 22.60 -0.40
N GLU A 144 -9.86 23.76 0.23
CA GLU A 144 -8.55 24.41 0.25
C GLU A 144 -7.53 23.59 1.06
N LEU A 145 -7.93 23.02 2.21
CA LEU A 145 -7.07 22.21 3.06
C LEU A 145 -6.69 20.89 2.38
N VAL A 146 -7.64 20.25 1.69
CA VAL A 146 -7.38 19.06 0.87
C VAL A 146 -6.33 19.35 -0.21
N ASP A 147 -6.42 20.49 -0.89
CA ASP A 147 -5.48 20.86 -1.95
C ASP A 147 -4.11 21.30 -1.41
N LEU A 148 -4.07 21.96 -0.25
CA LEU A 148 -2.83 22.26 0.47
C LEU A 148 -2.14 20.98 0.97
N ARG A 149 -2.91 20.01 1.47
CA ARG A 149 -2.39 18.71 1.89
C ARG A 149 -1.83 17.92 0.72
N ARG A 150 -2.50 17.94 -0.44
CA ARG A 150 -1.95 17.40 -1.70
C ARG A 150 -0.64 18.10 -2.08
N THR A 151 -0.55 19.41 -1.89
CA THR A 151 0.69 20.16 -2.17
C THR A 151 1.82 19.75 -1.23
N LEU A 152 1.55 19.62 0.07
CA LEU A 152 2.51 19.12 1.05
C LEU A 152 3.01 17.73 0.68
N GLN A 153 2.10 16.82 0.32
CA GLN A 153 2.46 15.46 -0.08
C GLN A 153 3.46 15.47 -1.26
N VAL A 154 3.17 16.20 -2.34
CA VAL A 154 4.06 16.24 -3.51
C VAL A 154 5.37 16.96 -3.22
N LEU A 155 5.36 17.99 -2.35
CA LEU A 155 6.59 18.61 -1.86
C LEU A 155 7.50 17.60 -1.16
N LEU A 156 6.94 16.78 -0.25
CA LEU A 156 7.70 15.77 0.49
C LEU A 156 8.22 14.66 -0.44
N GLU A 157 7.39 14.17 -1.36
CA GLU A 157 7.76 13.14 -2.36
C GLU A 157 8.87 13.58 -3.31
N THR A 158 8.98 14.88 -3.58
CA THR A 158 10.03 15.46 -4.44
C THR A 158 11.22 15.99 -3.64
N ASN A 159 11.32 15.63 -2.36
CA ASN A 159 12.36 16.07 -1.42
C ASN A 159 12.50 17.61 -1.40
N LEU A 160 11.36 18.30 -1.33
CA LEU A 160 11.20 19.76 -1.31
C LEU A 160 11.67 20.48 -2.58
N ASN A 161 11.84 19.78 -3.70
CA ASN A 161 12.17 20.42 -4.98
C ASN A 161 10.98 21.22 -5.51
N VAL A 162 11.04 22.55 -5.34
CA VAL A 162 9.97 23.48 -5.73
C VAL A 162 9.70 23.45 -7.22
N ALA A 163 10.73 23.41 -8.08
CA ALA A 163 10.53 23.41 -9.53
C ALA A 163 9.84 22.11 -10.00
N GLU A 164 10.27 20.97 -9.46
CA GLU A 164 9.69 19.67 -9.78
C GLU A 164 8.26 19.54 -9.25
N THR A 165 8.01 19.98 -8.01
CA THR A 165 6.66 20.00 -7.43
C THR A 165 5.72 20.87 -8.26
N ALA A 166 6.16 22.07 -8.66
CA ALA A 166 5.34 23.00 -9.43
C ALA A 166 4.95 22.38 -10.77
N ARG A 167 5.89 21.68 -11.42
CA ARG A 167 5.65 20.93 -12.66
C ARG A 167 4.65 19.78 -12.48
N ARG A 168 4.78 18.99 -11.41
CA ARG A 168 3.86 17.87 -11.09
C ARG A 168 2.45 18.32 -10.73
N LEU A 169 2.31 19.48 -10.07
CA LEU A 169 1.02 20.04 -9.66
C LEU A 169 0.44 21.03 -10.69
N HIS A 170 1.16 21.27 -11.80
CA HIS A 170 0.79 22.27 -12.82
C HIS A 170 0.63 23.69 -12.27
N PHE A 171 1.44 24.07 -11.28
CA PHE A 171 1.51 25.42 -10.74
C PHE A 171 2.66 26.22 -11.32
N HIS A 172 2.48 27.55 -11.37
CA HIS A 172 3.60 28.45 -11.56
C HIS A 172 4.51 28.44 -10.32
N TYR A 173 5.83 28.60 -10.51
CA TYR A 173 6.82 28.56 -9.43
C TYR A 173 6.49 29.49 -8.25
N ASN A 174 6.09 30.74 -8.54
CA ASN A 174 5.74 31.72 -7.50
C ASN A 174 4.49 31.32 -6.70
N THR A 175 3.50 30.72 -7.37
CA THR A 175 2.30 30.21 -6.70
C THR A 175 2.70 29.14 -5.70
N LEU A 176 3.56 28.20 -6.09
CA LEU A 176 3.99 27.14 -5.17
C LEU A 176 4.78 27.71 -3.98
N ARG A 177 5.66 28.70 -4.18
CA ARG A 177 6.36 29.38 -3.06
C ARG A 177 5.39 30.01 -2.07
N TYR A 178 4.33 30.65 -2.55
CA TYR A 178 3.28 31.18 -1.68
C TYR A 178 2.60 30.06 -0.87
N ARG A 179 2.30 28.92 -1.49
CA ARG A 179 1.70 27.76 -0.80
C ARG A 179 2.64 27.17 0.25
N ILE A 180 3.93 27.05 -0.04
CA ILE A 180 4.95 26.61 0.94
C ILE A 180 4.90 27.52 2.17
N GLY A 181 4.94 28.84 1.98
CA GLY A 181 4.86 29.78 3.09
C GLY A 181 3.54 29.71 3.86
N LYS A 182 2.41 29.37 3.21
CA LYS A 182 1.14 29.11 3.89
C LYS A 182 1.22 27.83 4.73
N LEU A 183 1.75 26.73 4.19
CA LEU A 183 1.96 25.47 4.90
C LEU A 183 2.88 25.65 6.12
N GLU A 184 3.97 26.41 5.99
CA GLU A 184 4.90 26.64 7.10
C GLU A 184 4.29 27.48 8.23
N ARG A 185 3.39 28.41 7.91
CA ARG A 185 2.62 29.13 8.95
C ARG A 185 1.68 28.22 9.72
N MET A 186 1.17 27.16 9.09
CA MET A 186 0.24 26.21 9.72
C MET A 186 0.97 25.10 10.50
N LEU A 187 2.11 24.63 9.98
CA LEU A 187 2.76 23.40 10.44
C LEU A 187 4.12 23.63 11.11
N GLY A 188 4.70 24.83 10.98
CA GLY A 188 6.08 25.13 11.34
C GLY A 188 7.05 25.00 10.16
N ALA A 189 8.32 25.34 10.38
CA ALA A 189 9.37 25.43 9.36
C ALA A 189 9.89 24.06 8.88
N PHE A 190 9.01 23.23 8.31
CA PHE A 190 9.33 21.87 7.86
C PHE A 190 10.33 21.81 6.69
N THR A 191 10.60 22.95 6.03
CA THR A 191 11.65 23.02 5.02
C THR A 191 13.05 22.99 5.63
N GLU A 192 13.18 23.46 6.87
CA GLU A 192 14.44 23.53 7.62
C GLU A 192 14.55 22.39 8.65
N ASP A 193 13.43 21.95 9.22
CA ASP A 193 13.38 20.89 10.23
C ASP A 193 13.12 19.50 9.62
N ALA A 194 14.15 18.66 9.62
CA ALA A 194 14.07 17.28 9.15
C ALA A 194 13.18 16.37 10.00
N HIS A 195 13.11 16.59 11.32
CA HIS A 195 12.25 15.82 12.23
C HIS A 195 10.78 16.14 12.01
N LEU A 196 10.44 17.43 11.91
CA LEU A 196 9.09 17.86 11.55
C LEU A 196 8.69 17.29 10.17
N ARG A 197 9.60 17.35 9.19
CA ARG A 197 9.36 16.78 7.86
C ARG A 197 9.05 15.28 7.90
N LEU A 198 9.77 14.51 8.72
CA LEU A 198 9.49 13.09 8.92
C LEU A 198 8.11 12.89 9.56
N ASN A 199 7.78 13.64 10.61
CA ASN A 199 6.49 13.54 11.29
C ASN A 199 5.34 13.83 10.32
N LEU A 200 5.43 14.91 9.53
CA LEU A 200 4.44 15.25 8.50
C LEU A 200 4.28 14.13 7.46
N THR A 201 5.40 13.54 7.00
CA THR A 201 5.38 12.42 6.06
C THR A 201 4.64 11.21 6.65
N LEU A 202 4.93 10.87 7.90
CA LEU A 202 4.25 9.77 8.60
C LEU A 202 2.76 10.07 8.82
N ALA A 203 2.39 11.29 9.20
CA ALA A 203 0.99 11.67 9.39
C ALA A 203 0.19 11.53 8.09
N LEU A 204 0.75 11.94 6.94
CA LEU A 204 0.13 11.74 5.62
C LEU A 204 -0.02 10.25 5.26
N HIS A 205 0.97 9.43 5.61
CA HIS A 205 0.87 7.98 5.42
C HIS A 205 -0.24 7.36 6.28
N VAL A 206 -0.36 7.77 7.54
CA VAL A 206 -1.43 7.31 8.44
C VAL A 206 -2.80 7.68 7.89
N LEU A 207 -2.98 8.94 7.45
CA LEU A 207 -4.22 9.43 6.84
C LEU A 207 -4.63 8.55 5.65
N ARG A 208 -3.68 8.30 4.72
CA ARG A 208 -3.89 7.44 3.55
C ARG A 208 -4.25 5.99 3.91
N MET A 209 -3.63 5.45 4.96
CA MET A 209 -3.81 4.05 5.38
C MET A 209 -5.15 3.79 6.06
N ARG A 210 -5.73 4.81 6.71
CA ARG A 210 -6.95 4.65 7.50
C ARG A 210 -8.19 5.26 6.84
N GLY A 211 -8.02 5.99 5.74
CA GLY A 211 -9.13 6.62 5.02
C GLY A 211 -9.89 7.60 5.91
N ILE A 212 -9.15 8.34 6.73
CA ILE A 212 -9.64 9.42 7.59
C ILE A 212 -9.65 10.69 6.77
#